data_AF-A0A497KKJ0-F1
#
_entry.id   AF-A0A497KKJ0-F1
#
_cell.length_a   1.000
_cell.length_b   1.000
_cell.length_c   1.000
_cell.angle_alpha   90.00
_cell.angle_beta   90.00
_cell.angle_gamma   90.00
#
_symmetry.space_group_name_H-M   'P 1'
#
loop_
_entity.id
_entity.type
_entity.pdbx_description
1 polymer ?
#
loop_
_entity_poly.entity_id
_entity_poly.type
_entity_poly.pdbx_seq_one_letter_code
_entity_poly.pdbx_strand_id
1 'polypeptide(L)'
;MNLRRLVVIVLVLGVVSIGAYLYLTTPRYTNEEYHAGDLLITDVYEITDTKLTIDGSILVKGEGKLIAKNSMLKFNQESNSQYRIEVGDWGSDESPELYLENTIIDTNGKWMYVSYAGATKVTIIDCDNGNIPWHSAGSNVDITLKNTDIDLTSSDNVTIRAENCKLFFEFVLKNCNGTYALPKGKVDELDFVFDMGREKLQVET
;
A
#
# COMPACT_ATOMS: atom_id res chain seq x y z
N MET A 1 -1.72 39.83 41.66
CA MET A 1 -2.26 38.47 41.48
C MET A 1 -1.62 37.55 42.52
N ASN A 2 -2.40 36.83 43.34
CA ASN A 2 -1.85 35.98 44.41
C ASN A 2 -1.16 34.74 43.81
N LEU A 3 -0.03 34.32 44.38
CA LEU A 3 0.80 33.18 43.96
C LEU A 3 -0.03 31.92 43.66
N ARG A 4 -1.08 31.66 44.46
CA ARG A 4 -1.99 30.52 44.22
C ARG A 4 -2.73 30.61 42.88
N ARG A 5 -3.15 31.80 42.45
CA ARG A 5 -3.82 32.00 41.15
C ARG A 5 -2.84 31.87 39.98
N LEU A 6 -1.60 32.32 40.16
CA LEU A 6 -0.55 32.15 39.15
C LEU A 6 -0.22 30.66 38.94
N VAL A 7 -0.06 29.89 40.02
CA VAL A 7 0.23 28.45 39.95
C VAL A 7 -0.89 27.69 39.22
N VAL A 8 -2.15 28.00 39.49
CA VAL A 8 -3.29 27.38 38.80
C VAL A 8 -3.30 27.71 37.31
N ILE A 9 -3.03 28.97 36.94
CA ILE A 9 -2.98 29.38 35.53
C ILE A 9 -1.84 28.66 34.78
N VAL A 10 -0.65 28.56 35.39
CA VAL A 10 0.49 27.86 34.77
C VAL A 10 0.21 26.36 34.61
N LEU A 11 -0.41 25.72 35.61
CA LEU A 11 -0.77 24.30 35.51
C LEU A 11 -1.83 24.05 34.43
N VAL A 12 -2.86 24.88 34.36
CA VAL A 12 -3.91 24.75 33.34
C VAL A 12 -3.34 24.97 31.94
N LEU A 13 -2.50 26.00 31.75
CA LEU A 13 -1.84 26.24 30.47
C LEU A 13 -0.92 25.07 30.10
N GLY A 14 -0.14 24.53 31.05
CA GLY A 14 0.72 23.37 30.81
C GLY A 14 -0.06 22.13 30.36
N VAL A 15 -1.18 21.80 31.02
CA VAL A 15 -2.02 20.66 30.66
C VAL A 15 -2.68 20.85 29.29
N VAL A 16 -3.16 22.06 28.99
CA VAL A 16 -3.77 22.39 27.69
C VAL A 16 -2.72 22.33 26.57
N SER A 17 -1.51 22.83 26.80
CA SER A 17 -0.42 22.79 25.83
C SER A 17 0.08 21.37 25.57
N ILE A 18 0.20 20.53 26.60
CA ILE A 18 0.57 19.12 26.44
C ILE A 18 -0.54 18.35 25.72
N GLY A 19 -1.81 18.58 26.06
CA GLY A 19 -2.94 17.96 25.38
C GLY A 19 -3.05 18.38 23.91
N ALA A 20 -2.81 19.65 23.59
CA ALA A 20 -2.77 20.15 22.22
C ALA A 20 -1.58 19.60 21.44
N TYR A 21 -0.39 19.53 22.06
CA TYR A 21 0.80 18.93 21.45
C TYR A 21 0.56 17.45 21.16
N LEU A 22 0.03 16.68 22.11
CA LEU A 22 -0.33 15.28 21.90
C LEU A 22 -1.38 15.14 20.80
N TYR A 23 -2.45 15.95 20.79
CA TYR A 23 -3.47 15.91 19.74
C TYR A 23 -2.97 16.25 18.33
N LEU A 24 -1.93 17.10 18.24
CA LEU A 24 -1.30 17.51 16.97
C LEU A 24 -0.20 16.55 16.52
N THR A 25 0.40 15.78 17.43
CA THR A 25 1.55 14.90 17.16
C THR A 25 1.22 13.42 17.21
N THR A 26 0.07 13.02 17.79
CA THR A 26 -0.47 11.68 17.58
C THR A 26 -0.81 11.54 16.11
N PRO A 27 -0.23 10.56 15.40
CA PRO A 27 -0.65 10.24 14.05
C PRO A 27 -2.16 10.04 14.07
N ARG A 28 -2.88 10.85 13.30
CA ARG A 28 -4.27 10.54 13.00
C ARG A 28 -4.22 9.43 11.98
N TYR A 29 -4.15 8.19 12.43
CA TYR A 29 -4.76 7.12 11.68
C TYR A 29 -6.21 7.59 11.50
N THR A 30 -6.58 7.98 10.27
CA THR A 30 -7.98 8.02 9.88
C THR A 30 -8.59 6.75 10.44
N ASN A 31 -9.67 6.84 11.22
CA ASN A 31 -10.34 5.68 11.80
C ASN A 31 -10.56 4.64 10.70
N GLU A 32 -9.61 3.72 10.52
CA GLU A 32 -9.79 2.53 9.73
C GLU A 32 -10.77 1.72 10.57
N GLU A 33 -12.03 1.73 10.18
CA GLU A 33 -13.00 0.84 10.77
C GLU A 33 -12.61 -0.58 10.35
N TYR A 34 -11.80 -1.24 11.18
CA TYR A 34 -11.52 -2.67 11.04
C TYR A 34 -12.83 -3.42 11.22
N HIS A 35 -13.17 -4.24 10.24
CA HIS A 35 -14.36 -5.06 10.27
C HIS A 35 -14.07 -6.40 10.94
N ALA A 36 -15.10 -6.99 11.55
CA ALA A 36 -14.97 -8.33 12.10
C ALA A 36 -14.65 -9.31 10.95
N GLY A 37 -13.56 -10.08 11.11
CA GLY A 37 -13.04 -10.97 10.07
C GLY A 37 -11.77 -10.45 9.39
N ASP A 38 -11.44 -9.17 9.56
CA ASP A 38 -10.17 -8.62 9.07
C ASP A 38 -8.97 -9.24 9.80
N LEU A 39 -7.94 -9.58 9.04
CA LEU A 39 -6.65 -10.03 9.54
C LEU A 39 -5.70 -8.83 9.59
N LEU A 40 -5.57 -8.21 10.76
CA LEU A 40 -4.61 -7.15 11.01
C LEU A 40 -3.25 -7.76 11.42
N ILE A 41 -2.20 -7.39 10.69
CA ILE A 41 -0.83 -7.88 10.85
C ILE A 41 0.07 -6.69 11.16
N THR A 42 0.49 -6.58 12.42
CA THR A 42 1.42 -5.53 12.90
C THR A 42 2.79 -6.08 13.32
N ASP A 43 2.97 -7.39 13.19
CA ASP A 43 4.23 -8.13 13.41
C ASP A 43 4.34 -9.20 12.31
N VAL A 44 5.22 -10.18 12.44
CA VAL A 44 5.36 -11.27 11.49
C VAL A 44 4.20 -12.28 11.61
N TYR A 45 3.55 -12.55 10.49
CA TYR A 45 2.51 -13.57 10.36
C TYR A 45 2.87 -14.51 9.20
N GLU A 46 3.15 -15.78 9.51
CA GLU A 46 3.56 -16.79 8.54
C GLU A 46 2.45 -17.80 8.27
N ILE A 47 2.22 -18.09 6.98
CA ILE A 47 1.27 -19.07 6.48
C ILE A 47 2.05 -20.00 5.57
N THR A 48 2.22 -21.27 5.96
CA THR A 48 3.01 -22.23 5.18
C THR A 48 2.29 -23.56 5.04
N ASP A 49 2.33 -24.12 3.84
CA ASP A 49 1.77 -25.43 3.48
C ASP A 49 0.29 -25.62 3.91
N THR A 50 -0.51 -24.56 3.81
CA THR A 50 -1.88 -24.58 4.33
C THR A 50 -2.87 -23.80 3.46
N LYS A 51 -4.15 -24.04 3.72
CA LYS A 51 -5.25 -23.24 3.20
C LYS A 51 -5.84 -22.41 4.32
N LEU A 52 -5.68 -21.09 4.24
CA LEU A 52 -6.31 -20.16 5.15
C LEU A 52 -7.59 -19.61 4.52
N THR A 53 -8.71 -19.78 5.22
CA THR A 53 -9.97 -19.13 4.87
C THR A 53 -10.05 -17.77 5.55
N ILE A 54 -10.41 -16.76 4.78
CA ILE A 54 -10.43 -15.35 5.18
C ILE A 54 -11.85 -14.82 4.98
N ASP A 55 -12.44 -14.35 6.07
CA ASP A 55 -13.79 -13.77 6.11
C ASP A 55 -13.74 -12.23 6.24
N GLY A 56 -12.68 -11.60 5.74
CA GLY A 56 -12.40 -10.17 5.82
C GLY A 56 -11.25 -9.73 4.91
N SER A 57 -10.72 -8.54 5.16
CA SER A 57 -9.52 -8.01 4.49
C SER A 57 -8.23 -8.46 5.18
N ILE A 58 -7.11 -8.46 4.46
CA ILE A 58 -5.78 -8.57 5.06
C ILE A 58 -5.18 -7.16 5.11
N LEU A 59 -4.74 -6.74 6.29
CA LEU A 59 -4.19 -5.41 6.55
C LEU A 59 -2.82 -5.56 7.20
N VAL A 60 -1.76 -5.27 6.47
CA VAL A 60 -0.38 -5.31 6.96
C VAL A 60 0.08 -3.88 7.24
N LYS A 61 0.25 -3.53 8.52
CA LYS A 61 0.45 -2.15 8.99
C LYS A 61 1.68 -2.05 9.88
N GLY A 62 2.21 -0.84 10.07
CA GLY A 62 3.42 -0.65 10.86
C GLY A 62 4.61 -1.38 10.25
N GLU A 63 5.37 -2.09 11.10
CA GLU A 63 6.46 -2.98 10.69
C GLU A 63 5.99 -4.42 10.41
N GLY A 64 4.69 -4.62 10.22
CA GLY A 64 4.07 -5.93 10.02
C GLY A 64 4.58 -6.64 8.77
N LYS A 65 4.62 -7.97 8.83
CA LYS A 65 5.11 -8.81 7.72
C LYS A 65 4.19 -9.99 7.48
N LEU A 66 3.60 -10.07 6.30
CA LEU A 66 2.87 -11.26 5.87
C LEU A 66 3.78 -12.13 4.99
N ILE A 67 3.99 -13.37 5.40
CA ILE A 67 4.75 -14.36 4.63
C ILE A 67 3.83 -15.56 4.35
N ALA A 68 3.46 -15.77 3.09
CA ALA A 68 2.71 -16.94 2.64
C ALA A 68 3.54 -17.78 1.67
N LYS A 69 3.68 -19.08 1.96
CA LYS A 69 4.44 -20.03 1.15
C LYS A 69 3.66 -21.31 0.91
N ASN A 70 3.64 -21.80 -0.33
CA ASN A 70 2.98 -23.07 -0.68
C ASN A 70 1.53 -23.16 -0.16
N SER A 71 0.82 -22.03 -0.18
CA SER A 71 -0.43 -21.87 0.56
C SER A 71 -1.55 -21.34 -0.32
N MET A 72 -2.79 -21.47 0.17
CA MET A 72 -3.96 -20.86 -0.45
C MET A 72 -4.60 -19.87 0.51
N LEU A 73 -4.70 -18.60 0.09
CA LEU A 73 -5.46 -17.56 0.76
C LEU A 73 -6.84 -17.51 0.10
N LYS A 74 -7.83 -18.13 0.74
CA LYS A 74 -9.20 -18.20 0.22
C LYS A 74 -10.08 -17.15 0.88
N PHE A 75 -10.48 -16.14 0.12
CA PHE A 75 -11.42 -15.12 0.54
C PHE A 75 -12.86 -15.58 0.31
N ASN A 76 -13.66 -15.63 1.38
CA ASN A 76 -15.09 -15.93 1.33
C ASN A 76 -15.91 -14.67 0.97
N GLN A 77 -15.52 -13.98 -0.10
CA GLN A 77 -16.29 -12.84 -0.58
C GLN A 77 -17.44 -13.29 -1.50
N GLU A 78 -18.59 -12.66 -1.32
CA GLU A 78 -19.81 -12.90 -2.09
C GLU A 78 -20.03 -11.84 -3.18
N SER A 79 -19.46 -10.65 -2.96
CA SER A 79 -19.50 -9.52 -3.86
C SER A 79 -18.10 -9.06 -4.24
N ASN A 80 -18.01 -8.31 -5.33
CA ASN A 80 -16.74 -7.76 -5.75
C ASN A 80 -16.31 -6.61 -4.84
N SER A 81 -15.01 -6.51 -4.56
CA SER A 81 -14.44 -5.52 -3.64
C SER A 81 -15.04 -5.50 -2.25
N GLN A 82 -15.57 -6.64 -1.81
CA GLN A 82 -15.99 -6.81 -0.43
C GLN A 82 -14.79 -6.75 0.51
N TYR A 83 -13.70 -7.40 0.13
CA TYR A 83 -12.45 -7.44 0.88
C TYR A 83 -11.29 -6.90 0.04
N ARG A 84 -10.16 -6.66 0.70
CA ARG A 84 -8.92 -6.18 0.08
C ARG A 84 -7.68 -6.75 0.77
N ILE A 85 -6.54 -6.63 0.10
CA ILE A 85 -5.22 -6.76 0.73
C ILE A 85 -4.58 -5.37 0.72
N GLU A 86 -4.23 -4.87 1.89
CA GLU A 86 -3.63 -3.55 2.06
C GLU A 86 -2.31 -3.69 2.82
N VAL A 87 -1.24 -3.14 2.25
CA VAL A 87 0.11 -3.22 2.81
C VAL A 87 0.67 -1.81 2.92
N GLY A 88 0.85 -1.36 4.15
CA GLY A 88 1.34 -0.03 4.49
C GLY A 88 0.30 1.09 4.36
N ASP A 89 0.79 2.30 4.59
CA ASP A 89 0.01 3.53 4.68
C ASP A 89 0.66 4.64 3.85
N TRP A 90 -0.16 5.45 3.20
CA TRP A 90 0.31 6.55 2.36
C TRP A 90 1.09 7.59 3.17
N GLY A 91 2.31 7.89 2.73
CA GLY A 91 3.20 8.84 3.41
C GLY A 91 3.82 8.35 4.71
N SER A 92 3.69 7.05 5.03
CA SER A 92 4.39 6.45 6.18
C SER A 92 5.82 6.06 5.82
N ASP A 93 6.74 6.28 6.77
CA ASP A 93 8.12 5.79 6.71
C ASP A 93 8.27 4.35 7.25
N GLU A 94 7.19 3.77 7.78
CA GLU A 94 7.15 2.38 8.23
C GLU A 94 7.30 1.44 7.02
N SER A 95 7.93 0.28 7.26
CA SER A 95 8.36 -0.63 6.18
C SER A 95 7.68 -2.01 6.25
N PRO A 96 6.35 -2.11 6.10
CA PRO A 96 5.68 -3.39 6.10
C PRO A 96 6.07 -4.23 4.88
N GLU A 97 5.97 -5.56 5.04
CA GLU A 97 6.44 -6.50 4.03
C GLU A 97 5.34 -7.49 3.65
N LEU A 98 5.18 -7.72 2.34
CA LEU A 98 4.37 -8.80 1.79
C LEU A 98 5.27 -9.76 1.01
N TYR A 99 5.30 -11.01 1.43
CA TYR A 99 6.02 -12.08 0.75
C TYR A 99 5.06 -13.21 0.39
N LEU A 100 4.88 -13.46 -0.89
CA LEU A 100 4.08 -14.55 -1.43
C LEU A 100 4.96 -15.43 -2.33
N GLU A 101 5.02 -16.72 -2.03
CA GLU A 101 5.76 -17.70 -2.85
C GLU A 101 4.91 -18.94 -3.04
N ASN A 102 4.74 -19.38 -4.29
CA ASN A 102 3.91 -20.54 -4.63
C ASN A 102 2.54 -20.49 -3.92
N THR A 103 1.91 -19.31 -3.96
CA THR A 103 0.67 -19.02 -3.23
C THR A 103 -0.49 -18.78 -4.20
N ILE A 104 -1.65 -19.31 -3.86
CA ILE A 104 -2.90 -19.11 -4.60
C ILE A 104 -3.76 -18.12 -3.83
N ILE A 105 -4.19 -17.04 -4.48
CA ILE A 105 -5.21 -16.13 -3.96
C ILE A 105 -6.55 -16.50 -4.62
N ASP A 106 -7.43 -17.15 -3.85
CA ASP A 106 -8.76 -17.56 -4.30
C ASP A 106 -9.80 -16.54 -3.83
N THR A 107 -10.28 -15.72 -4.75
CA THR A 107 -11.30 -14.69 -4.52
C THR A 107 -12.72 -15.15 -4.81
N ASN A 108 -12.93 -16.47 -5.03
CA ASN A 108 -14.21 -17.06 -5.45
C ASN A 108 -14.75 -16.45 -6.77
N GLY A 109 -13.83 -16.11 -7.69
CA GLY A 109 -14.15 -15.50 -8.98
C GLY A 109 -14.65 -14.05 -8.91
N LYS A 110 -14.44 -13.37 -7.78
CA LYS A 110 -14.77 -11.96 -7.60
C LYS A 110 -13.52 -11.09 -7.76
N TRP A 111 -13.70 -9.87 -8.26
CA TRP A 111 -12.59 -8.93 -8.33
C TRP A 111 -12.31 -8.34 -6.93
N MET A 112 -11.04 -8.07 -6.63
CA MET A 112 -10.53 -7.58 -5.34
C MET A 112 -9.51 -6.47 -5.58
N TYR A 113 -9.36 -5.55 -4.63
CA TYR A 113 -8.28 -4.56 -4.64
C TYR A 113 -7.08 -5.04 -3.83
N VAL A 114 -5.89 -4.79 -4.36
CA VAL A 114 -4.63 -4.93 -3.63
C VAL A 114 -3.88 -3.60 -3.68
N SER A 115 -3.48 -3.07 -2.53
CA SER A 115 -2.80 -1.78 -2.45
C SER A 115 -1.52 -1.86 -1.61
N TYR A 116 -0.48 -1.22 -2.13
CA TYR A 116 0.83 -1.08 -1.50
C TYR A 116 1.14 0.41 -1.34
N ALA A 117 1.45 0.84 -0.12
CA ALA A 117 1.71 2.25 0.18
C ALA A 117 2.85 2.44 1.19
N GLY A 118 3.53 3.59 1.12
CA GLY A 118 4.64 3.91 2.02
C GLY A 118 5.92 3.13 1.66
N ALA A 119 6.87 3.05 2.58
CA ALA A 119 8.15 2.35 2.41
C ALA A 119 8.04 0.81 2.36
N THR A 120 6.94 0.30 1.79
CA THR A 120 6.55 -1.11 1.70
C THR A 120 7.45 -1.90 0.76
N LYS A 121 7.74 -3.15 1.13
CA LYS A 121 8.41 -4.13 0.27
C LYS A 121 7.48 -5.28 -0.08
N VAL A 122 7.41 -5.60 -1.36
CA VAL A 122 6.54 -6.65 -1.89
C VAL A 122 7.38 -7.65 -2.69
N THR A 123 7.23 -8.94 -2.40
CA THR A 123 7.83 -10.04 -3.16
C THR A 123 6.75 -11.05 -3.52
N ILE A 124 6.55 -11.30 -4.81
CA ILE A 124 5.56 -12.26 -5.32
C ILE A 124 6.22 -13.19 -6.33
N ILE A 125 6.25 -14.49 -6.01
CA ILE A 125 6.96 -15.51 -6.77
C ILE A 125 6.02 -16.69 -7.03
N ASP A 126 5.89 -17.09 -8.29
CA ASP A 126 5.09 -18.26 -8.70
C ASP A 126 3.66 -18.26 -8.12
N CYS A 127 3.01 -17.09 -8.07
CA CYS A 127 1.68 -16.94 -7.47
C CYS A 127 0.58 -16.95 -8.52
N ASP A 128 -0.51 -17.65 -8.21
CA ASP A 128 -1.78 -17.52 -8.92
C ASP A 128 -2.61 -16.47 -8.18
N ASN A 129 -2.69 -15.27 -8.75
CA ASN A 129 -3.42 -14.16 -8.13
C ASN A 129 -4.94 -14.21 -8.38
N GLY A 130 -5.48 -15.28 -8.98
CA GLY A 130 -6.92 -15.41 -9.20
C GLY A 130 -7.51 -14.40 -10.20
N ASN A 131 -6.68 -13.83 -11.09
CA ASN A 131 -7.02 -12.73 -12.00
C ASN A 131 -7.49 -11.47 -11.26
N ILE A 132 -6.84 -11.11 -10.16
CA ILE A 132 -7.04 -9.80 -9.54
C ILE A 132 -6.66 -8.72 -10.56
N PRO A 133 -7.62 -7.91 -11.03
CA PRO A 133 -7.39 -6.99 -12.14
C PRO A 133 -6.72 -5.67 -11.72
N TRP A 134 -6.61 -5.42 -10.41
CA TRP A 134 -6.13 -4.13 -9.91
C TRP A 134 -5.24 -4.26 -8.68
N HIS A 135 -3.94 -4.14 -8.93
CA HIS A 135 -2.97 -3.74 -7.92
C HIS A 135 -2.73 -2.22 -8.03
N SER A 136 -2.51 -1.57 -6.89
CA SER A 136 -2.10 -0.17 -6.82
C SER A 136 -0.85 -0.03 -5.96
N ALA A 137 0.08 0.83 -6.38
CA ALA A 137 1.28 1.14 -5.62
C ALA A 137 1.58 2.65 -5.61
N GLY A 138 2.05 3.15 -4.46
CA GLY A 138 2.69 4.46 -4.43
C GLY A 138 3.33 4.85 -3.10
N SER A 139 4.01 5.99 -3.07
CA SER A 139 4.77 6.50 -1.92
C SER A 139 5.97 5.64 -1.45
N ASN A 140 6.95 5.37 -2.33
CA ASN A 140 8.22 4.67 -2.03
C ASN A 140 8.12 3.14 -1.88
N VAL A 141 7.34 2.48 -2.75
CA VAL A 141 7.17 1.02 -2.73
C VAL A 141 8.26 0.33 -3.56
N ASP A 142 8.79 -0.78 -3.06
CA ASP A 142 9.68 -1.69 -3.80
C ASP A 142 8.99 -3.04 -4.04
N ILE A 143 8.84 -3.43 -5.31
CA ILE A 143 8.15 -4.65 -5.75
C ILE A 143 9.14 -5.57 -6.50
N THR A 144 9.19 -6.83 -6.10
CA THR A 144 9.87 -7.92 -6.81
C THR A 144 8.85 -8.96 -7.28
N LEU A 145 8.84 -9.27 -8.58
CA LEU A 145 7.93 -10.21 -9.22
C LEU A 145 8.70 -11.29 -9.97
N LYS A 146 8.28 -12.53 -9.83
CA LYS A 146 8.84 -13.65 -10.60
C LYS A 146 7.76 -14.62 -11.01
N ASN A 147 7.70 -14.95 -12.30
CA ASN A 147 6.75 -15.90 -12.88
C ASN A 147 5.28 -15.62 -12.50
N THR A 148 4.92 -14.35 -12.30
CA THR A 148 3.59 -13.92 -11.86
C THR A 148 3.19 -12.66 -12.62
N ASP A 149 2.02 -12.70 -13.26
CA ASP A 149 1.48 -11.57 -13.99
C ASP A 149 0.64 -10.69 -13.04
N ILE A 150 0.83 -9.37 -13.08
CA ILE A 150 -0.03 -8.41 -12.35
C ILE A 150 -0.38 -7.21 -13.22
N ASP A 151 -1.58 -6.67 -13.00
CA ASP A 151 -2.01 -5.37 -13.52
C ASP A 151 -1.80 -4.31 -12.44
N LEU A 152 -0.93 -3.34 -12.69
CA LEU A 152 -0.48 -2.37 -11.68
C LEU A 152 -0.71 -0.92 -12.11
N THR A 153 -1.47 -0.18 -11.30
CA THR A 153 -1.54 1.27 -11.34
C THR A 153 -0.51 1.83 -10.36
N SER A 154 0.45 2.61 -10.86
CA SER A 154 1.57 3.13 -10.08
C SER A 154 1.52 4.65 -9.97
N SER A 155 1.90 5.19 -8.81
CA SER A 155 2.05 6.62 -8.56
C SER A 155 3.23 6.91 -7.64
N ASP A 156 3.86 8.09 -7.77
CA ASP A 156 5.10 8.46 -7.08
C ASP A 156 6.28 7.49 -7.33
N ASN A 157 7.15 7.36 -6.33
CA ASN A 157 8.34 6.51 -6.38
C ASN A 157 7.93 5.05 -6.18
N VAL A 158 7.89 4.28 -7.25
CA VAL A 158 7.70 2.82 -7.20
C VAL A 158 8.81 2.17 -8.00
N THR A 159 9.52 1.23 -7.37
CA THR A 159 10.54 0.42 -8.04
C THR A 159 9.99 -0.98 -8.28
N ILE A 160 10.14 -1.50 -9.49
CA ILE A 160 9.65 -2.84 -9.86
C ILE A 160 10.77 -3.62 -10.51
N ARG A 161 11.04 -4.81 -9.99
CA ARG A 161 11.96 -5.79 -10.58
C ARG A 161 11.16 -7.03 -10.95
N ALA A 162 10.97 -7.27 -12.25
CA ALA A 162 10.15 -8.37 -12.74
C ALA A 162 10.95 -9.34 -13.62
N GLU A 163 10.80 -10.64 -13.35
CA GLU A 163 11.43 -11.72 -14.11
C GLU A 163 10.35 -12.68 -14.65
N ASN A 164 10.32 -12.87 -15.97
CA ASN A 164 9.35 -13.77 -16.63
C ASN A 164 7.89 -13.46 -16.26
N CYS A 165 7.52 -12.18 -16.29
CA CYS A 165 6.19 -11.68 -15.99
C CYS A 165 5.64 -10.87 -17.18
N LYS A 166 4.32 -10.75 -17.27
CA LYS A 166 3.63 -9.70 -18.01
C LYS A 166 3.21 -8.61 -17.03
N LEU A 167 3.46 -7.36 -17.40
CA LEU A 167 3.05 -6.20 -16.63
C LEU A 167 2.15 -5.32 -17.49
N PHE A 168 0.98 -5.01 -16.97
CA PHE A 168 0.15 -3.91 -17.47
C PHE A 168 0.36 -2.69 -16.57
N PHE A 169 0.63 -1.54 -17.18
CA PHE A 169 0.83 -0.28 -16.49
C PHE A 169 -0.23 0.73 -16.88
N GLU A 170 -0.90 1.31 -15.89
CA GLU A 170 -1.72 2.50 -16.05
C GLU A 170 -0.96 3.72 -15.48
N PHE A 171 -0.66 4.69 -16.35
CA PHE A 171 -0.07 5.98 -15.96
C PHE A 171 -1.13 7.08 -16.02
N VAL A 172 -1.45 7.67 -14.88
CA VAL A 172 -2.39 8.80 -14.81
C VAL A 172 -1.61 10.11 -14.81
N LEU A 173 -1.64 10.81 -15.94
CA LEU A 173 -1.00 12.12 -16.10
C LEU A 173 -2.04 13.22 -15.98
N LYS A 174 -1.82 14.18 -15.08
CA LYS A 174 -2.68 15.36 -14.89
C LYS A 174 -1.88 16.62 -15.19
N ASN A 175 -2.50 17.61 -15.83
CA ASN A 175 -1.91 18.92 -16.12
C ASN A 175 -0.61 18.89 -16.97
N CYS A 176 -0.43 17.90 -17.84
CA CYS A 176 0.67 17.83 -18.79
C CYS A 176 0.23 18.16 -20.22
N ASN A 177 1.09 18.82 -21.00
CA ASN A 177 0.93 18.97 -22.45
C ASN A 177 2.20 18.42 -23.10
N GLY A 178 2.08 17.36 -23.91
CA GLY A 178 3.25 16.76 -24.56
C GLY A 178 2.89 15.64 -25.53
N THR A 179 3.85 15.29 -26.39
CA THR A 179 3.77 14.14 -27.28
C THR A 179 4.59 13.00 -26.67
N TYR A 180 3.99 11.83 -26.51
CA TYR A 180 4.70 10.62 -26.09
C TYR A 180 4.75 9.59 -27.22
N ALA A 181 5.89 8.90 -27.35
CA ALA A 181 6.06 7.79 -28.26
C ALA A 181 6.22 6.52 -27.44
N LEU A 182 5.21 5.64 -27.47
CA LEU A 182 5.37 4.31 -26.92
C LEU A 182 6.29 3.50 -27.85
N PRO A 183 7.31 2.81 -27.33
CA PRO A 183 8.14 1.95 -28.15
C PRO A 183 7.30 0.84 -28.77
N LYS A 184 7.66 0.45 -30.00
CA LYS A 184 7.07 -0.72 -30.65
C LYS A 184 7.95 -1.93 -30.39
N GLY A 185 7.40 -2.97 -29.77
CA GLY A 185 8.10 -4.22 -29.49
C GLY A 185 8.74 -4.27 -28.10
N LYS A 186 9.59 -5.28 -27.87
CA LYS A 186 10.31 -5.45 -26.61
C LYS A 186 11.36 -4.33 -26.45
N VAL A 187 11.40 -3.71 -25.28
CA VAL A 187 12.43 -2.77 -24.86
C VAL A 187 13.07 -3.26 -23.57
N ASP A 188 14.39 -3.12 -23.46
CA ASP A 188 15.14 -3.48 -22.25
C ASP A 188 15.06 -2.37 -21.18
N GLU A 189 14.80 -1.13 -21.61
CA GLU A 189 14.59 0.06 -20.78
C GLU A 189 13.54 0.96 -21.46
N LEU A 190 12.62 1.53 -20.67
CA LEU A 190 11.60 2.46 -21.15
C LEU A 190 11.58 3.71 -20.28
N ASP A 191 12.18 4.78 -20.80
CA ASP A 191 12.11 6.10 -20.20
C ASP A 191 10.91 6.88 -20.71
N PHE A 192 10.06 7.36 -19.79
CA PHE A 192 9.04 8.35 -20.10
C PHE A 192 9.58 9.75 -19.83
N VAL A 193 9.91 10.49 -20.89
CA VAL A 193 10.35 11.89 -20.76
C VAL A 193 9.17 12.82 -21.02
N PHE A 194 8.76 13.57 -20.00
CA PHE A 194 7.74 14.60 -20.09
C PHE A 194 8.39 15.99 -20.18
N ASP A 195 8.20 16.69 -21.30
CA ASP A 195 8.54 18.12 -21.40
C ASP A 195 7.39 18.93 -20.78
N MET A 196 7.58 19.35 -19.52
CA MET A 196 6.54 20.07 -18.77
C MET A 196 6.42 21.55 -19.15
N GLY A 197 7.18 22.06 -20.12
CA GLY A 197 7.17 23.47 -20.49
C GLY A 197 7.66 24.38 -19.34
N ARG A 198 8.09 25.59 -19.67
CA ARG A 198 8.66 26.54 -18.67
C ARG A 198 7.59 27.28 -17.86
N GLU A 199 6.65 26.59 -17.24
CA GLU A 199 5.83 27.21 -16.19
C GLU A 199 6.29 26.70 -14.83
N LYS A 200 6.84 27.63 -14.04
CA LYS A 200 7.37 27.39 -12.70
C LYS A 200 6.33 26.66 -11.87
N LEU A 201 6.74 25.52 -11.30
CA LEU A 201 6.08 24.89 -10.17
C LEU A 201 5.76 25.98 -9.12
N GLN A 202 4.47 26.31 -8.95
CA GLN A 202 4.00 26.83 -7.68
C GLN A 202 3.65 25.62 -6.82
N VAL A 203 4.52 25.33 -5.86
CA VAL A 203 4.14 24.51 -4.70
C VAL A 203 3.34 25.45 -3.81
N GLU A 204 2.02 25.29 -3.76
CA GLU A 204 1.24 25.86 -2.66
C GLU A 204 1.53 25.02 -1.41
N THR A 205 2.15 25.65 -0.41
CA THR A 205 2.38 25.12 0.94
C THR A 205 1.15 25.32 1.82
#